data_AF-A0A963W191-F1
#
_entry.id   AF-A0A963W191-F1
#
_cell.length_a   1.000
_cell.length_b   1.000
_cell.length_c   1.000
_cell.angle_alpha   90.00
_cell.angle_beta   90.00
_cell.angle_gamma   90.00
#
_symmetry.space_group_name_H-M   'P 1'
#
loop_
_entity.id
_entity.type
_entity.pdbx_description
1 polymer ?
#
loop_
_entity_poly.entity_id
_entity_poly.type
_entity_poly.pdbx_seq_one_letter_code
_entity_poly.pdbx_strand_id
1 'polypeptide(L)'
;MFDSIRRTAQRLKASKSGNAALLVALGLPVLIGSSGLAVDVSQWYMWKQELQFAADQAALAGAWARSSTTTQNDYQTRARQEFTANLATTRGNTTTPSVSLGNYNGGTNNAVRVTASASKALPFTAFLTGRSATVAVTARATFSMSSSYNACILSVNPTDNRSAIFGNAITGGSDCGVGALSTGTQAIVETGDSEVQLGDIVSAGGIEDTFSNNGTIHEFVDGLSDPYAELTAPSSAG
;
A
#
# COMPACT_ATOMS: atom_id res chain seq x y z
N MET A 1 70.09 -28.61 16.43
CA MET A 1 68.76 -28.06 16.11
C MET A 1 68.10 -28.79 14.94
N PHE A 2 68.79 -28.96 13.80
CA PHE A 2 68.26 -29.70 12.65
C PHE A 2 67.98 -31.19 12.90
N ASP A 3 68.77 -31.87 13.74
CA ASP A 3 68.52 -33.28 14.07
C ASP A 3 67.29 -33.52 14.94
N SER A 4 66.91 -32.56 15.81
CA SER A 4 65.68 -32.68 16.60
C SER A 4 64.44 -32.47 15.71
N ILE A 5 64.52 -31.54 14.76
CA ILE A 5 63.47 -31.32 13.74
C ILE A 5 63.31 -32.59 12.88
N ARG A 6 64.42 -33.19 12.45
CA ARG A 6 64.42 -34.40 11.62
C ARG A 6 63.82 -35.62 12.35
N ARG A 7 64.15 -35.81 13.63
CA ARG A 7 63.55 -36.85 14.48
C ARG A 7 62.06 -36.62 14.72
N THR A 8 61.64 -35.37 14.90
CA THR A 8 60.22 -35.03 15.14
C THR A 8 59.39 -35.27 13.88
N ALA A 9 59.90 -34.91 12.70
CA ALA A 9 59.27 -35.18 11.41
C ALA A 9 59.15 -36.69 11.10
N GLN A 10 60.18 -37.49 11.41
CA GLN A 10 60.12 -38.94 11.25
C GLN A 10 59.11 -39.59 12.21
N ARG A 11 59.00 -39.09 13.45
CA ARG A 11 57.99 -39.54 14.42
C ARG A 11 56.56 -39.19 13.97
N LEU A 12 56.34 -37.98 13.44
CA LEU A 12 55.07 -37.58 12.84
C LEU A 12 54.67 -38.50 11.67
N LYS A 13 55.63 -38.80 10.78
CA LYS A 13 55.40 -39.67 9.61
C LYS A 13 55.10 -41.14 9.98
N ALA A 14 55.63 -41.61 11.11
CA ALA A 14 55.38 -42.96 11.64
C ALA A 14 54.13 -43.07 12.52
N SER A 15 53.51 -41.93 12.88
CA SER A 15 52.39 -41.89 13.82
C SER A 15 51.06 -42.23 13.14
N LYS A 16 50.54 -43.44 13.38
CA LYS A 16 49.24 -43.90 12.87
C LYS A 16 48.02 -43.29 13.59
N SER A 17 48.23 -42.62 14.73
CA SER A 17 47.17 -41.91 15.48
C SER A 17 46.80 -40.54 14.88
N GLY A 18 47.55 -40.05 13.88
CA GLY A 18 47.32 -38.75 13.24
C GLY A 18 46.10 -38.68 12.30
N ASN A 19 45.46 -39.81 12.00
CA ASN A 19 44.33 -39.84 11.06
C ASN A 19 43.10 -39.07 11.60
N ALA A 20 42.83 -39.18 12.91
CA ALA A 20 41.77 -38.42 13.56
C ALA A 20 42.09 -36.90 13.59
N ALA A 21 43.35 -36.54 13.85
CA ALA A 21 43.78 -35.13 13.84
C ALA A 21 43.62 -34.49 12.45
N LEU A 22 43.93 -35.23 11.39
CA LEU A 22 43.77 -34.75 10.01
C LEU A 22 42.29 -34.57 9.63
N LEU A 23 41.44 -35.54 9.99
CA LEU A 23 40.00 -35.45 9.77
C LEU A 23 39.38 -34.28 10.53
N VAL A 24 39.78 -34.07 11.79
CA VAL A 24 39.31 -32.94 12.61
C VAL A 24 39.82 -31.61 12.05
N ALA A 25 41.09 -31.52 11.64
CA ALA A 25 41.66 -30.31 11.05
C ALA A 25 40.96 -29.89 9.76
N LEU A 26 40.50 -30.85 8.94
CA LEU A 26 39.75 -30.59 7.71
C LEU A 26 38.25 -30.38 7.97
N GLY A 27 37.67 -31.05 8.97
CA GLY A 27 36.24 -30.96 9.30
C GLY A 27 35.86 -29.72 10.10
N LEU A 28 36.72 -29.26 11.01
CA LEU A 28 36.45 -28.10 11.87
C LEU A 28 36.15 -26.81 11.08
N PRO A 29 36.93 -26.43 10.05
CA PRO A 29 36.62 -25.25 9.24
C PRO A 29 35.26 -25.33 8.57
N VAL A 30 34.86 -26.53 8.11
CA VAL A 30 33.56 -26.75 7.47
C VAL A 30 32.43 -26.58 8.51
N LEU A 31 32.58 -27.17 9.70
CA LEU A 31 31.58 -27.07 10.78
C LEU A 31 31.44 -25.64 11.31
N ILE A 32 32.55 -24.95 11.54
CA ILE A 32 32.56 -23.54 11.98
C ILE A 32 31.96 -22.66 10.88
N GLY A 33 32.36 -22.88 9.63
CA GLY A 33 31.88 -22.12 8.48
C GLY A 33 30.37 -22.29 8.25
N SER A 34 29.86 -23.52 8.30
CA SER A 34 28.42 -23.79 8.16
C SER A 34 27.61 -23.20 9.30
N SER A 35 28.12 -23.27 10.53
CA SER A 35 27.45 -22.70 11.71
C SER A 35 27.40 -21.18 11.65
N GLY A 36 28.52 -20.53 11.28
CA GLY A 36 28.57 -19.09 11.11
C GLY A 36 27.64 -18.60 10.00
N LEU A 37 27.62 -19.30 8.87
CA LEU A 37 26.73 -18.98 7.76
C LEU A 37 25.25 -19.17 8.11
N ALA A 38 24.91 -20.18 8.91
CA ALA A 38 23.54 -20.37 9.40
C ALA A 38 23.06 -19.19 10.27
N VAL A 39 23.92 -18.68 11.15
CA VAL A 39 23.63 -17.48 11.97
C VAL A 39 23.43 -16.25 11.07
N ASP A 40 24.31 -16.05 10.10
CA ASP A 40 24.23 -14.93 9.17
C ASP A 40 22.93 -14.95 8.35
N VAL A 41 22.56 -16.11 7.79
CA VAL A 41 21.32 -16.27 7.03
C VAL A 41 20.10 -15.97 7.91
N SER A 42 20.12 -16.43 9.16
CA SER A 42 19.04 -16.17 10.11
C SER A 42 18.87 -14.67 10.39
N GLN A 43 19.97 -13.95 10.62
CA GLN A 43 19.93 -12.51 10.83
C GLN A 43 19.52 -11.74 9.57
N TRP A 44 20.08 -12.12 8.43
CA TRP A 44 19.72 -11.51 7.15
C TRP A 44 18.24 -11.65 6.83
N TYR A 45 17.67 -12.83 7.06
CA TYR A 45 16.25 -13.08 6.87
C TYR A 45 15.39 -12.25 7.82
N MET A 46 15.74 -12.20 9.10
CA MET A 46 15.04 -11.38 10.10
C MET A 46 15.05 -9.89 9.71
N TRP A 47 16.20 -9.36 9.27
CA TRP A 47 16.31 -7.97 8.81
C TRP A 47 15.46 -7.70 7.57
N LYS A 48 15.44 -8.64 6.62
CA LYS A 48 14.61 -8.54 5.42
C LYS A 48 13.12 -8.53 5.76
N GLN A 49 12.69 -9.40 6.68
CA GLN A 49 11.29 -9.48 7.09
C GLN A 49 10.84 -8.21 7.81
N GLU A 50 11.67 -7.69 8.73
CA GLU A 50 11.41 -6.41 9.41
C GLU A 50 11.31 -5.25 8.42
N LEU A 51 12.27 -5.14 7.50
CA LEU A 51 12.31 -4.05 6.52
C LEU A 51 11.13 -4.13 5.53
N GLN A 52 10.75 -5.35 5.12
CA GLN A 52 9.59 -5.57 4.25
C GLN A 52 8.30 -5.19 4.98
N PHE A 53 8.12 -5.62 6.24
CA PHE A 53 6.96 -5.25 7.04
C PHE A 53 6.83 -3.73 7.18
N ALA A 54 7.92 -3.04 7.52
CA ALA A 54 7.94 -1.58 7.60
C ALA A 54 7.59 -0.92 6.25
N ALA A 55 8.10 -1.44 5.13
CA ALA A 55 7.80 -0.93 3.80
C ALA A 55 6.32 -1.15 3.41
N ASP A 56 5.74 -2.29 3.76
CA ASP A 56 4.33 -2.61 3.49
C ASP A 56 3.39 -1.71 4.31
N GLN A 57 3.68 -1.51 5.60
CA GLN A 57 2.92 -0.57 6.45
C GLN A 57 3.02 0.86 5.92
N ALA A 58 4.21 1.28 5.49
CA ALA A 58 4.42 2.60 4.88
C ALA A 58 3.65 2.77 3.57
N ALA A 59 3.62 1.74 2.72
CA ALA A 59 2.87 1.77 1.47
C ALA A 59 1.37 1.88 1.73
N LEU A 60 0.84 1.08 2.66
CA LEU A 60 -0.56 1.13 3.07
C LEU A 60 -0.95 2.49 3.66
N ALA A 61 -0.13 3.04 4.56
CA ALA A 61 -0.38 4.35 5.15
C ALA A 61 -0.35 5.49 4.13
N GLY A 62 0.60 5.43 3.18
CA GLY A 62 0.63 6.37 2.06
C GLY A 62 -0.60 6.22 1.16
N ALA A 63 -0.99 4.99 0.84
CA ALA A 63 -2.19 4.73 0.02
C ALA A 63 -3.47 5.22 0.71
N TRP A 64 -3.60 4.99 2.01
CA TRP A 64 -4.71 5.50 2.82
C TRP A 64 -4.76 7.03 2.87
N ALA A 65 -3.61 7.68 3.04
CA ALA A 65 -3.57 9.14 2.97
C ALA A 65 -4.00 9.65 1.58
N ARG A 66 -3.62 8.93 0.51
CA ARG A 66 -4.00 9.26 -0.87
C ARG A 66 -5.48 9.02 -1.19
N SER A 67 -6.19 8.16 -0.46
CA SER A 67 -7.61 7.92 -0.69
C SER A 67 -8.53 9.01 -0.11
N SER A 68 -7.99 9.95 0.67
CA SER A 68 -8.74 11.05 1.29
C SER A 68 -8.32 12.41 0.74
N THR A 69 -9.30 13.26 0.37
CA THR A 69 -9.07 14.63 -0.11
C THR A 69 -8.31 15.51 0.89
N THR A 70 -8.51 15.30 2.19
CA THR A 70 -7.87 16.08 3.25
C THR A 70 -6.40 15.71 3.46
N THR A 71 -6.05 14.43 3.35
CA THR A 71 -4.70 13.93 3.70
C THR A 71 -3.84 13.58 2.49
N GLN A 72 -4.37 13.76 1.27
CA GLN A 72 -3.71 13.33 0.03
C GLN A 72 -2.33 13.94 -0.23
N ASN A 73 -2.08 15.14 0.28
CA ASN A 73 -0.81 15.86 0.08
C ASN A 73 0.26 15.41 1.08
N ASP A 74 -0.15 14.81 2.21
CA ASP A 74 0.74 14.39 3.29
C ASP A 74 1.17 12.92 3.19
N TYR A 75 0.81 12.24 2.09
CA TYR A 75 1.03 10.79 1.96
C TYR A 75 2.49 10.36 2.16
N GLN A 76 3.45 11.16 1.69
CA GLN A 76 4.88 10.88 1.89
C GLN A 76 5.28 10.97 3.36
N THR A 77 4.75 11.97 4.07
CA THR A 77 4.98 12.16 5.50
C THR A 77 4.41 11.01 6.30
N ARG A 78 3.15 10.63 6.03
CA ARG A 78 2.47 9.49 6.67
C ARG A 78 3.21 8.18 6.42
N ALA A 79 3.58 7.91 5.17
CA ALA A 79 4.35 6.72 4.82
C ALA A 79 5.71 6.65 5.54
N ARG A 80 6.44 7.78 5.63
CA ARG A 80 7.74 7.85 6.34
C ARG A 80 7.61 7.66 7.84
N GLN A 81 6.58 8.23 8.45
CA GLN A 81 6.28 8.06 9.89
C GLN A 81 6.02 6.59 10.20
N GLU A 82 5.12 5.95 9.44
CA GLU A 82 4.78 4.53 9.63
C GLU A 82 5.96 3.61 9.34
N PHE A 83 6.76 3.89 8.31
CA PHE A 83 8.00 3.17 8.06
C PHE A 83 8.91 3.18 9.29
N THR A 84 9.15 4.37 9.86
CA THR A 84 10.07 4.55 11.00
C THR A 84 9.54 3.93 12.29
N ALA A 85 8.23 3.99 12.51
CA ALA A 85 7.55 3.38 13.66
C ALA A 85 7.73 1.86 13.69
N ASN A 86 7.72 1.22 12.51
CA ASN A 86 7.78 -0.23 12.36
C ASN A 86 9.21 -0.82 12.25
N LEU A 87 10.26 0.01 12.31
CA LEU A 87 11.63 -0.49 12.42
C LEU A 87 11.96 -0.89 13.87
N ALA A 88 12.88 -1.83 14.03
CA ALA A 88 13.43 -2.22 15.33
C ALA A 88 14.93 -2.53 15.22
N THR A 89 15.29 -3.71 14.75
CA THR A 89 16.66 -4.24 14.69
C THR A 89 17.51 -3.61 13.60
N THR A 90 16.85 -3.08 12.57
CA THR A 90 17.46 -2.39 11.42
C THR A 90 17.46 -0.86 11.58
N ARG A 91 16.90 -0.34 12.68
CA ARG A 91 16.88 1.10 13.00
C ARG A 91 18.31 1.64 13.13
N GLY A 92 18.59 2.77 12.47
CA GLY A 92 19.92 3.39 12.42
C GLY A 92 20.85 2.86 11.32
N ASN A 93 20.53 1.70 10.71
CA ASN A 93 21.24 1.13 9.56
C ASN A 93 20.43 1.25 8.25
N THR A 94 19.26 1.86 8.32
CA THR A 94 18.27 1.95 7.23
C THR A 94 18.29 3.33 6.59
N THR A 95 18.27 3.39 5.27
CA THR A 95 18.11 4.64 4.51
C THR A 95 16.71 5.20 4.66
N THR A 96 16.56 6.52 4.59
CA THR A 96 15.23 7.15 4.47
C THR A 96 14.47 6.52 3.30
N PRO A 97 13.22 6.04 3.51
CA PRO A 97 12.48 5.38 2.45
C PRO A 97 12.13 6.38 1.34
N SER A 98 12.30 5.96 0.09
CA SER A 98 11.79 6.69 -1.07
C SER A 98 10.32 6.32 -1.25
N VAL A 99 9.46 7.35 -1.28
CA VAL A 99 8.00 7.22 -1.43
C VAL A 99 7.59 7.97 -2.68
N SER A 100 6.93 7.28 -3.60
CA SER A 100 6.53 7.84 -4.90
C SER A 100 5.19 7.28 -5.34
N LEU A 101 4.49 8.01 -6.20
CA LEU A 101 3.33 7.48 -6.90
C LEU A 101 3.78 6.65 -8.11
N GLY A 102 3.00 5.62 -8.43
CA GLY A 102 3.20 4.78 -9.59
C GLY A 102 1.89 4.33 -10.19
N ASN A 103 1.99 3.81 -11.40
CA ASN A 103 0.88 3.28 -12.16
C ASN A 103 0.68 1.79 -11.85
N TYR A 104 -0.57 1.37 -11.72
CA TYR A 104 -0.94 -0.03 -11.52
C TYR A 104 -2.22 -0.35 -12.30
N ASN A 105 -2.20 -1.51 -12.97
CA ASN A 105 -3.34 -2.02 -13.75
C ASN A 105 -3.98 -1.00 -14.71
N GLY A 106 -3.14 -0.25 -15.44
CA GLY A 106 -3.60 0.79 -16.39
C GLY A 106 -3.99 2.13 -15.76
N GLY A 107 -4.06 2.25 -14.43
CA GLY A 107 -4.32 3.51 -13.75
C GLY A 107 -3.08 4.41 -13.67
N THR A 108 -3.29 5.73 -13.63
CA THR A 108 -2.23 6.74 -13.48
C THR A 108 -2.12 7.19 -12.04
N ASN A 109 -0.93 7.12 -11.45
CA ASN A 109 -0.65 7.55 -10.07
C ASN A 109 -1.59 6.93 -9.01
N ASN A 110 -2.14 5.73 -9.26
CA ASN A 110 -3.10 5.03 -8.41
C ASN A 110 -2.47 4.04 -7.41
N ALA A 111 -1.14 4.06 -7.28
CA ALA A 111 -0.42 3.25 -6.30
C ALA A 111 0.69 4.05 -5.64
N VAL A 112 0.88 3.84 -4.34
CA VAL A 112 2.03 4.32 -3.60
C VAL A 112 3.10 3.23 -3.61
N ARG A 113 4.31 3.59 -4.05
CA ARG A 113 5.51 2.74 -4.04
C ARG A 113 6.47 3.22 -2.98
N VAL A 114 6.91 2.31 -2.12
CA VAL A 114 7.92 2.55 -1.09
C VAL A 114 9.12 1.67 -1.35
N THR A 115 10.32 2.26 -1.38
CA THR A 115 11.58 1.51 -1.49
C THR A 115 12.51 1.92 -0.36
N ALA A 116 13.16 0.93 0.29
CA ALA A 116 14.10 1.18 1.36
C ALA A 116 15.23 0.15 1.34
N SER A 117 16.35 0.50 1.96
CA SER A 117 17.49 -0.40 2.12
C SER A 117 18.12 -0.26 3.50
N ALA A 118 18.65 -1.36 4.03
CA ALA A 118 19.38 -1.40 5.28
C ALA A 118 20.75 -2.07 5.08
N SER A 119 21.81 -1.49 5.63
CA SER A 119 23.18 -2.01 5.54
C SER A 119 23.76 -2.26 6.92
N LYS A 120 24.01 -3.53 7.25
CA LYS A 120 24.47 -3.97 8.58
C LYS A 120 25.47 -5.12 8.48
N ALA A 121 26.42 -5.16 9.41
CA ALA A 121 27.45 -6.20 9.47
C ALA A 121 26.85 -7.52 9.96
N LEU A 122 26.94 -8.57 9.14
CA LEU A 122 26.61 -9.94 9.54
C LEU A 122 27.76 -10.53 10.36
N PRO A 123 27.51 -11.21 11.50
CA PRO A 123 28.57 -11.62 12.41
C PRO A 123 29.71 -12.43 11.78
N PHE A 124 29.40 -13.44 10.97
CA PHE A 124 30.41 -14.33 10.40
C PHE A 124 31.01 -13.76 9.12
N THR A 125 30.17 -13.26 8.20
CA THR A 125 30.61 -12.70 6.92
C THR A 125 31.43 -11.43 7.13
N ALA A 126 31.01 -10.52 8.02
CA ALA A 126 31.77 -9.31 8.29
C ALA A 126 33.11 -9.61 8.98
N PHE A 127 33.19 -10.66 9.79
CA PHE A 127 34.46 -11.13 10.36
C PHE A 127 35.44 -11.59 9.26
N LEU A 128 34.94 -12.30 8.23
CA LEU A 128 35.78 -12.79 7.14
C LEU A 128 36.12 -11.73 6.09
N THR A 129 35.17 -10.86 5.74
CA THR A 129 35.29 -9.95 4.60
C THR A 129 35.47 -8.49 5.00
N GLY A 130 35.22 -8.11 6.26
CA GLY A 130 35.21 -6.73 6.73
C GLY A 130 34.09 -5.87 6.13
N ARG A 131 33.04 -6.49 5.56
CA ARG A 131 31.97 -5.79 4.81
C ARG A 131 30.60 -6.00 5.46
N SER A 132 29.75 -4.98 5.32
CA SER A 132 28.33 -5.07 5.66
C SER A 132 27.53 -5.73 4.54
N ALA A 133 26.45 -6.41 4.91
CA ALA A 133 25.44 -6.87 3.97
C ALA A 133 24.35 -5.81 3.81
N THR A 134 23.89 -5.61 2.58
CA THR A 134 22.79 -4.70 2.26
C THR A 134 21.55 -5.49 1.87
N VAL A 135 20.42 -5.15 2.49
CA VAL A 135 19.09 -5.65 2.14
C VAL A 135 18.30 -4.50 1.54
N ALA A 136 17.63 -4.74 0.42
CA ALA A 136 16.71 -3.78 -0.20
C ALA A 136 15.33 -4.41 -0.35
N VAL A 137 14.29 -3.60 -0.14
CA VAL A 137 12.89 -4.01 -0.28
C VAL A 137 12.12 -2.99 -1.10
N THR A 138 11.02 -3.44 -1.68
CA THR A 138 10.06 -2.59 -2.38
C THR A 138 8.67 -3.07 -2.06
N ALA A 139 7.81 -2.15 -1.65
CA ALA A 139 6.40 -2.38 -1.37
C ALA A 139 5.54 -1.47 -2.26
N ARG A 140 4.34 -1.93 -2.59
CA ARG A 140 3.34 -1.14 -3.31
C ARG A 140 1.96 -1.38 -2.75
N ALA A 141 1.18 -0.31 -2.60
CA ALA A 141 -0.23 -0.35 -2.23
C ALA A 141 -1.03 0.53 -3.19
N THR A 142 -2.11 -0.01 -3.73
CA THR A 142 -3.06 0.72 -4.57
C THR A 142 -4.06 1.47 -3.71
N PHE A 143 -4.56 2.59 -4.19
CA PHE A 143 -5.65 3.32 -3.55
C PHE A 143 -6.69 3.75 -4.59
N SER A 144 -7.92 3.92 -4.14
CA SER A 144 -9.01 4.56 -4.86
C SER A 144 -9.57 5.65 -3.97
N MET A 145 -9.87 6.83 -4.54
CA MET A 145 -10.66 7.82 -3.83
C MET A 145 -12.10 7.32 -3.80
N SER A 146 -12.61 7.03 -2.61
CA SER A 146 -14.04 6.84 -2.39
C SER A 146 -14.61 8.15 -1.86
N SER A 147 -15.32 8.88 -2.72
CA SER A 147 -16.18 9.97 -2.26
C SER A 147 -17.49 9.35 -1.77
N SER A 148 -17.83 9.54 -0.51
CA SER A 148 -19.14 9.16 0.02
C SER A 148 -20.05 10.36 -0.09
N TYR A 149 -21.13 10.20 -0.86
CA TYR A 149 -22.17 11.21 -1.00
C TYR A 149 -23.40 10.76 -0.19
N ASN A 150 -24.07 11.69 0.46
CA ASN A 150 -25.37 11.45 1.06
C ASN A 150 -26.43 11.99 0.09
N ALA A 151 -27.46 11.19 -0.17
CA ALA A 151 -28.60 11.61 -0.97
C ALA A 151 -29.88 11.06 -0.35
N CYS A 152 -30.84 11.92 -0.01
CA CYS A 152 -32.17 11.45 0.42
C CYS A 152 -33.03 11.03 -0.76
N ILE A 153 -32.82 11.63 -1.92
CA ILE A 153 -33.55 11.31 -3.14
C ILE A 153 -32.56 10.63 -4.07
N LEU A 154 -32.81 9.37 -4.39
CA LEU A 154 -31.97 8.60 -5.30
C LEU A 154 -32.80 8.15 -6.51
N SER A 155 -32.43 8.60 -7.70
CA SER A 155 -32.90 8.02 -8.95
C SER A 155 -32.05 6.79 -9.28
N VAL A 156 -32.70 5.63 -9.34
CA VAL A 156 -32.02 4.32 -9.50
C VAL A 156 -31.96 3.84 -10.95
N ASN A 157 -32.55 4.56 -11.90
CA ASN A 157 -32.51 4.15 -13.31
C ASN A 157 -31.06 4.28 -13.84
N PRO A 158 -30.47 3.24 -14.44
CA PRO A 158 -29.05 3.23 -14.78
C PRO A 158 -28.69 3.96 -16.09
N THR A 159 -29.66 4.24 -16.97
CA THR A 159 -29.35 4.72 -18.35
C THR A 159 -30.23 5.84 -18.87
N ASP A 160 -31.38 6.12 -18.26
CA ASP A 160 -32.32 7.08 -18.81
C ASP A 160 -31.85 8.52 -18.68
N ASN A 161 -31.93 9.27 -19.77
CA ASN A 161 -31.93 10.73 -19.69
C ASN A 161 -33.18 11.17 -18.93
N ARG A 162 -33.04 12.19 -18.07
CA ARG A 162 -34.08 12.74 -17.21
C ARG A 162 -34.60 11.72 -16.20
N SER A 163 -33.70 10.88 -15.67
CA SER A 163 -34.00 9.91 -14.62
C SER A 163 -34.51 10.58 -13.34
N ALA A 164 -34.07 11.82 -13.07
CA ALA A 164 -34.62 12.70 -12.04
C ALA A 164 -35.01 14.05 -12.67
N ILE A 165 -36.19 14.54 -12.32
CA ILE A 165 -36.72 15.81 -12.80
C ILE A 165 -37.16 16.60 -11.58
N PHE A 166 -36.55 17.76 -11.36
CA PHE A 166 -36.94 18.69 -10.31
C PHE A 166 -37.58 19.91 -10.94
N GLY A 167 -38.68 20.39 -10.39
CA GLY A 167 -39.35 21.56 -10.94
C GLY A 167 -40.12 22.35 -9.90
N ASN A 168 -40.18 23.66 -10.10
CA ASN A 168 -40.66 24.69 -9.17
C ASN A 168 -39.86 24.75 -7.84
N ALA A 169 -40.04 25.84 -7.10
CA ALA A 169 -39.46 26.00 -5.78
C ALA A 169 -39.96 24.90 -4.82
N ILE A 170 -39.11 23.91 -4.53
CA ILE A 170 -39.37 22.91 -3.48
C ILE A 170 -39.16 23.62 -2.14
N THR A 171 -40.23 24.24 -1.63
CA THR A 171 -40.22 24.88 -0.32
C THR A 171 -40.21 23.81 0.77
N GLY A 172 -39.06 23.67 1.44
CA GLY A 172 -38.78 22.60 2.40
C GLY A 172 -37.99 21.42 1.82
N GLY A 173 -37.41 21.58 0.63
CA GLY A 173 -36.52 20.63 -0.03
C GLY A 173 -35.27 20.37 0.80
N SER A 174 -34.91 19.11 0.89
CA SER A 174 -33.99 18.56 1.86
C SER A 174 -32.52 18.83 1.49
N ASP A 175 -31.79 19.63 2.29
CA ASP A 175 -30.33 19.86 2.21
C ASP A 175 -29.46 18.57 2.31
N CYS A 176 -30.08 17.39 2.30
CA CYS A 176 -29.40 16.11 2.46
C CYS A 176 -28.89 15.50 1.14
N GLY A 177 -29.13 16.16 0.00
CA GLY A 177 -28.55 15.76 -1.29
C GLY A 177 -29.44 14.90 -2.17
N VAL A 178 -29.07 14.88 -3.45
CA VAL A 178 -29.75 14.12 -4.51
C VAL A 178 -28.74 13.27 -5.27
N GLY A 179 -29.10 12.02 -5.54
CA GLY A 179 -28.32 11.06 -6.30
C GLY A 179 -29.04 10.64 -7.58
N ALA A 180 -28.30 10.47 -8.68
CA ALA A 180 -28.78 9.76 -9.86
C ALA A 180 -27.77 8.70 -10.32
N LEU A 181 -28.23 7.46 -10.47
CA LEU A 181 -27.43 6.35 -10.98
C LEU A 181 -27.35 6.30 -12.51
N SER A 182 -28.12 7.14 -13.21
CA SER A 182 -28.16 7.14 -14.66
C SER A 182 -26.88 7.70 -15.25
N THR A 183 -26.26 6.98 -16.21
CA THR A 183 -25.11 7.46 -16.98
C THR A 183 -25.50 8.28 -18.22
N GLY A 184 -26.76 8.74 -18.31
CA GLY A 184 -27.26 9.57 -19.41
C GLY A 184 -26.53 10.92 -19.50
N THR A 185 -26.56 11.56 -20.67
CA THR A 185 -25.96 12.88 -20.89
C THR A 185 -26.65 13.99 -20.10
N GLN A 186 -27.92 13.81 -19.75
CA GLN A 186 -28.70 14.69 -18.87
C GLN A 186 -29.54 13.82 -17.93
N ALA A 187 -28.90 13.19 -16.96
CA ALA A 187 -29.52 12.30 -15.97
C ALA A 187 -30.43 13.03 -14.98
N ILE A 188 -30.06 14.25 -14.58
CA ILE A 188 -30.85 15.16 -13.72
C ILE A 188 -31.12 16.44 -14.50
N VAL A 189 -32.37 16.89 -14.48
CA VAL A 189 -32.80 18.13 -15.13
C VAL A 189 -33.67 18.97 -14.21
N GLU A 190 -33.63 20.28 -14.42
CA GLU A 190 -34.51 21.24 -13.78
C GLU A 190 -35.69 21.57 -14.73
N THR A 191 -36.84 21.92 -14.18
CA THR A 191 -38.00 22.36 -14.96
C THR A 191 -38.64 23.54 -14.25
N GLY A 192 -38.33 24.75 -14.73
CA GLY A 192 -38.77 26.02 -14.15
C GLY A 192 -37.59 26.96 -13.90
N ASP A 193 -37.88 28.21 -13.52
CA ASP A 193 -36.90 29.29 -13.34
C ASP A 193 -36.62 29.59 -11.85
N SER A 194 -36.63 28.59 -10.96
CA SER A 194 -36.55 28.82 -9.51
C SER A 194 -35.57 27.88 -8.85
N GLU A 195 -34.56 28.46 -8.20
CA GLU A 195 -33.51 27.75 -7.45
C GLU A 195 -34.10 26.67 -6.53
N VAL A 196 -33.62 25.44 -6.71
CA VAL A 196 -34.01 24.29 -5.88
C VAL A 196 -32.94 24.05 -4.82
N GLN A 197 -33.32 24.13 -3.55
CA GLN A 197 -32.42 23.86 -2.42
C GLN A 197 -32.33 22.35 -2.18
N LEU A 198 -31.36 21.67 -2.79
CA LEU A 198 -31.21 20.22 -2.72
C LEU A 198 -29.95 19.76 -1.98
N GLY A 199 -29.06 20.68 -1.60
CA GLY A 199 -27.75 20.33 -1.01
C GLY A 199 -26.80 19.78 -2.08
N ASP A 200 -25.93 18.84 -1.70
CA ASP A 200 -24.97 18.25 -2.66
C ASP A 200 -25.68 17.30 -3.64
N ILE A 201 -25.43 17.49 -4.94
CA ILE A 201 -26.02 16.67 -6.00
C ILE A 201 -24.92 15.80 -6.59
N VAL A 202 -25.18 14.50 -6.72
CA VAL A 202 -24.28 13.53 -7.32
C VAL A 202 -24.97 12.75 -8.43
N SER A 203 -24.31 12.60 -9.57
CA SER A 203 -24.85 11.89 -10.73
C SER A 203 -23.77 11.08 -11.44
N ALA A 204 -24.11 9.86 -11.86
CA ALA A 204 -23.25 9.04 -12.72
C ALA A 204 -23.19 9.58 -14.17
N GLY A 205 -24.19 10.36 -14.57
CA GLY A 205 -24.31 11.03 -15.85
C GLY A 205 -24.23 12.55 -15.74
N GLY A 206 -24.50 13.25 -16.82
CA GLY A 206 -24.53 14.71 -16.85
C GLY A 206 -25.77 15.28 -16.15
N ILE A 207 -25.67 16.51 -15.69
CA ILE A 207 -26.72 17.33 -15.09
C ILE A 207 -26.91 18.53 -16.02
N GLU A 208 -28.13 19.06 -16.10
CA GLU A 208 -28.40 20.21 -16.96
C GLU A 208 -27.56 21.45 -16.58
N ASP A 209 -26.90 22.08 -17.54
CA ASP A 209 -25.97 23.22 -17.31
C ASP A 209 -26.61 24.41 -16.59
N THR A 210 -27.93 24.59 -16.74
CA THR A 210 -28.69 25.68 -16.12
C THR A 210 -29.21 25.34 -14.73
N PHE A 211 -28.90 24.16 -14.19
CA PHE A 211 -29.41 23.70 -12.90
C PHE A 211 -28.95 24.62 -11.77
N SER A 212 -29.88 25.32 -11.13
CA SER A 212 -29.61 26.26 -10.05
C SER A 212 -29.80 25.58 -8.69
N ASN A 213 -28.70 25.41 -7.95
CA ASN A 213 -28.66 24.70 -6.67
C ASN A 213 -27.81 25.45 -5.63
N ASN A 214 -28.11 25.22 -4.35
CA ASN A 214 -27.41 25.82 -3.20
C ASN A 214 -26.13 25.06 -2.77
N GLY A 215 -25.95 23.81 -3.21
CA GLY A 215 -24.82 22.94 -2.87
C GLY A 215 -23.90 22.59 -4.05
N THR A 216 -22.99 21.64 -3.84
CA THR A 216 -22.00 21.25 -4.85
C THR A 216 -22.59 20.24 -5.83
N ILE A 217 -22.33 20.44 -7.12
CA ILE A 217 -22.74 19.51 -8.18
C ILE A 217 -21.56 18.62 -8.56
N HIS A 218 -21.78 17.30 -8.53
CA HIS A 218 -20.82 16.27 -8.93
C HIS A 218 -21.41 15.43 -10.07
N GLU A 219 -20.91 15.66 -11.28
CA GLU A 219 -21.31 14.93 -12.49
C GLU A 219 -20.30 13.84 -12.85
N PHE A 220 -20.75 12.87 -13.65
CA PHE A 220 -19.91 11.79 -14.18
C PHE A 220 -19.17 11.01 -13.08
N VAL A 221 -19.83 10.80 -11.94
CA VAL A 221 -19.26 10.08 -10.80
C VAL A 221 -19.40 8.57 -11.01
N ASP A 222 -18.26 7.89 -11.12
CA ASP A 222 -18.22 6.44 -11.25
C ASP A 222 -18.47 5.72 -9.91
N GLY A 223 -19.02 4.51 -10.00
CA GLY A 223 -19.13 3.60 -8.84
C GLY A 223 -20.27 3.92 -7.87
N LEU A 224 -21.21 4.78 -8.26
CA LEU A 224 -22.47 4.91 -7.54
C LEU A 224 -23.25 3.60 -7.60
N SER A 225 -23.89 3.22 -6.50
CA SER A 225 -24.66 1.98 -6.40
C SER A 225 -25.96 2.21 -5.65
N ASP A 226 -26.97 1.39 -5.94
CA ASP A 226 -28.27 1.46 -5.28
C ASP A 226 -28.21 0.71 -3.93
N PRO A 227 -28.28 1.40 -2.77
CA PRO A 227 -28.31 0.76 -1.47
C PRO A 227 -29.63 0.00 -1.22
N TYR A 228 -30.64 0.20 -2.06
CA TYR A 228 -31.96 -0.41 -1.95
C TYR A 228 -32.19 -1.54 -2.98
N ALA A 229 -31.17 -1.94 -3.74
CA ALA A 229 -31.31 -2.95 -4.80
C ALA A 229 -31.87 -4.30 -4.31
N GLU A 230 -31.67 -4.63 -3.04
CA GLU A 230 -32.19 -5.86 -2.42
C GLU A 230 -33.65 -5.74 -1.96
N LEU A 231 -34.21 -4.52 -1.92
CA LEU A 231 -35.59 -4.28 -1.57
C LEU A 231 -36.48 -4.48 -2.79
N THR A 232 -37.58 -5.21 -2.60
CA THR A 232 -38.59 -5.33 -3.64
C THR A 232 -39.34 -4.01 -3.75
N ALA A 233 -39.30 -3.40 -4.94
CA ALA A 233 -40.07 -2.19 -5.21
C ALA A 233 -41.57 -2.44 -4.91
N PRO A 234 -42.28 -1.49 -4.27
CA PRO A 234 -43.70 -1.62 -4.04
C PRO A 234 -44.43 -1.80 -5.39
N SER A 235 -45.40 -2.72 -5.44
CA SER A 235 -46.20 -2.93 -6.64
C SER A 235 -46.97 -1.65 -6.97
N SER A 236 -46.98 -1.26 -8.25
CA SER A 236 -47.82 -0.16 -8.74
C SER A 236 -49.31 -0.46 -8.69
N ALA A 237 -49.67 -1.72 -8.43
CA ALA A 237 -51.01 -2.12 -8.01
C ALA A 237 -51.08 -1.96 -6.49
N GLY A 238 -51.84 -0.97 -6.02
CA GLY A 238 -52.26 -0.89 -4.62
C GLY A 238 -53.18 -2.04 -4.22
#